data_AF-A0A7W3Y3R4-F1
#
_entry.id   AF-A0A7W3Y3R4-F1
#
_cell.length_a   1.000
_cell.length_b   1.000
_cell.length_c   1.000
_cell.angle_alpha   90.00
_cell.angle_beta   90.00
_cell.angle_gamma   90.00
#
_symmetry.space_group_name_H-M   'P 1'
#
loop_
_entity.id
_entity.type
_entity.pdbx_description
1 polymer ?
#
loop_
_entity_poly.entity_id
_entity_poly.type
_entity_poly.pdbx_seq_one_letter_code
_entity_poly.pdbx_strand_id
1 'polypeptide(L)'
;MTRAGLDHYLGRGPRPGRLFALFAVLTLLGLLLGVLLLRTGGLQPEAAPAMVWFPVFFAGPALLIHSLSVGTTWAAAAVAAGSVAAAVGGLPANTLVRMSLLAVLWASFFGFTYRTSAWSLRVVDELEASRETRARLAVAEERLRFGRDMHDVLGRNLSVIALKSELAAQLARRGADAAVDQMIEVERIARESQREMRAVLRGYRDADLFAELAGARGVLEAAGTECRVEPVDPRRMPGFSDAVGAALG
;
A
#
# COMPACT_ATOMS: atom_id res chain seq x y z
N MET A 1 -1.22 -20.44 11.04
CA MET A 1 -2.58 -19.93 11.36
C MET A 1 -2.68 -18.43 11.23
N THR A 2 -1.76 -17.67 11.82
CA THR A 2 -1.71 -16.20 11.74
C THR A 2 -1.77 -15.67 10.31
N ARG A 3 -0.95 -16.21 9.38
CA ARG A 3 -0.96 -15.80 7.96
C ARG A 3 -2.32 -16.05 7.27
N ALA A 4 -2.83 -17.28 7.32
CA ALA A 4 -4.11 -17.62 6.69
C ALA A 4 -5.32 -16.89 7.30
N GLY A 5 -5.29 -16.63 8.62
CA GLY A 5 -6.31 -15.80 9.27
C GLY A 5 -6.19 -14.33 8.84
N LEU A 6 -4.97 -13.81 8.76
CA LEU A 6 -4.70 -12.44 8.32
C LEU A 6 -5.14 -12.23 6.87
N ASP A 7 -4.84 -13.17 5.98
CA ASP A 7 -5.27 -13.15 4.58
C ASP A 7 -6.80 -13.13 4.47
N HIS A 8 -7.52 -13.89 5.31
CA HIS A 8 -8.98 -13.84 5.37
C HIS A 8 -9.50 -12.50 5.91
N TYR A 9 -8.90 -11.97 6.98
CA TYR A 9 -9.30 -10.69 7.60
C TYR A 9 -9.07 -9.50 6.66
N LEU A 10 -8.03 -9.57 5.83
CA LEU A 10 -7.74 -8.62 4.75
C LEU A 10 -8.61 -8.84 3.50
N GLY A 11 -9.47 -9.87 3.48
CA GLY A 11 -10.35 -10.18 2.35
C GLY A 11 -9.64 -10.86 1.16
N ARG A 12 -8.41 -11.32 1.34
CA ARG A 12 -7.54 -11.89 0.28
C ARG A 12 -7.65 -13.41 0.13
N GLY A 13 -8.36 -14.10 1.02
CA GLY A 13 -8.43 -15.56 1.02
C GLY A 13 -9.72 -16.16 1.58
N PRO A 14 -10.00 -17.44 1.24
CA PRO A 14 -11.17 -18.16 1.73
C PRO A 14 -11.10 -18.38 3.25
N ARG A 15 -12.26 -18.58 3.89
CA ARG A 15 -12.36 -18.86 5.32
C ARG A 15 -11.51 -20.09 5.69
N PRO A 16 -10.53 -19.99 6.62
CA PRO A 16 -9.64 -21.10 6.98
C PRO A 16 -10.33 -22.08 7.96
N GLY A 17 -11.52 -22.57 7.62
CA GLY A 17 -12.33 -23.43 8.51
C GLY A 17 -11.65 -24.75 8.88
N ARG A 18 -10.89 -25.36 7.96
CA ARG A 18 -10.13 -26.59 8.23
C ARG A 18 -9.02 -26.39 9.26
N LEU A 19 -8.33 -25.24 9.21
CA LEU A 19 -7.29 -24.88 10.17
C LEU A 19 -7.91 -24.65 11.55
N PHE A 20 -9.03 -23.94 11.61
CA PHE A 20 -9.75 -23.74 12.88
C PHE A 20 -10.20 -25.07 13.49
N ALA A 21 -10.81 -25.97 12.69
CA ALA A 21 -11.22 -27.30 13.14
C ALA A 21 -10.04 -28.15 13.64
N LEU A 22 -8.92 -28.16 12.91
CA LEU A 22 -7.69 -28.85 13.33
C LEU A 22 -7.19 -28.31 14.68
N PHE A 23 -7.18 -26.99 14.84
CA PHE A 23 -6.78 -26.38 16.11
C PHE A 23 -7.72 -26.81 17.23
N ALA A 24 -9.04 -26.71 17.02
CA ALA A 24 -10.04 -27.06 18.03
C ALA A 24 -9.88 -28.51 18.49
N VAL A 25 -9.67 -29.43 17.55
CA VAL A 25 -9.40 -30.84 17.83
C VAL A 25 -8.10 -31.01 18.63
N LEU A 26 -7.01 -30.34 18.25
CA LEU A 26 -5.74 -30.39 18.99
C LEU A 26 -5.90 -29.85 20.41
N THR A 27 -6.68 -28.80 20.62
CA THR A 27 -6.96 -28.25 21.95
C THR A 27 -7.73 -29.23 22.82
N LEU A 28 -8.79 -29.83 22.28
CA LEU A 28 -9.57 -30.85 22.98
C LEU A 28 -8.72 -32.08 23.31
N LEU A 29 -7.87 -32.52 22.38
CA LEU A 29 -6.98 -33.66 22.57
C LEU A 29 -5.89 -33.37 23.63
N GLY A 30 -5.34 -32.16 23.64
CA GLY A 30 -4.41 -31.71 24.67
C GLY A 30 -5.04 -31.63 26.06
N LEU A 31 -6.27 -31.11 26.16
CA LEU A 31 -7.02 -31.12 27.42
C LEU A 31 -7.31 -32.55 27.89
N LEU A 32 -7.77 -33.43 27.01
CA LEU A 32 -8.03 -34.84 27.32
C LEU A 32 -6.77 -35.55 27.81
N LEU A 33 -5.64 -35.36 27.11
CA LEU A 33 -4.35 -35.94 27.48
C LEU A 33 -3.89 -35.45 28.86
N GLY A 34 -4.02 -34.15 29.14
CA GLY A 34 -3.64 -33.61 30.45
C GLY A 34 -4.49 -34.18 31.59
N VAL A 35 -5.81 -34.38 31.36
CA VAL A 35 -6.69 -35.01 32.38
C VAL A 35 -6.25 -36.46 32.61
N LEU A 36 -5.99 -37.20 31.52
CA LEU A 36 -5.58 -38.60 31.60
C LEU A 36 -4.27 -38.74 32.37
N LEU A 37 -3.26 -37.92 32.05
CA LEU A 37 -1.96 -37.97 32.71
C LEU A 37 -2.02 -37.60 34.19
N LEU A 38 -2.86 -36.63 34.59
CA LEU A 38 -3.09 -36.33 36.00
C LEU A 38 -3.76 -37.51 36.72
N ARG A 39 -4.69 -38.20 36.06
CA ARG A 39 -5.41 -39.36 36.62
C ARG A 39 -4.55 -40.61 36.76
N THR A 40 -3.62 -40.84 35.84
CA THR A 40 -2.69 -41.99 35.87
C THR A 40 -1.43 -41.72 36.69
N GLY A 41 -1.31 -40.54 37.32
CA GLY A 41 -0.12 -40.13 38.08
C GLY A 41 1.10 -39.81 37.19
N GLY A 42 0.91 -39.66 35.88
CA GLY A 42 1.96 -39.30 34.93
C GLY A 42 2.33 -37.80 34.95
N LEU A 43 1.47 -36.95 35.53
CA LEU A 43 1.74 -35.55 35.79
C LEU A 43 1.63 -35.25 37.29
N GLN A 44 2.56 -34.42 37.79
CA GLN A 44 2.45 -33.89 39.14
C GLN A 44 1.21 -32.99 39.24
N PRO A 45 0.50 -32.98 40.39
CA PRO A 45 -0.67 -32.13 40.60
C PRO A 45 -0.42 -30.63 40.38
N GLU A 46 0.83 -30.19 40.55
CA GLU A 46 1.27 -28.82 40.29
C GLU A 46 1.16 -28.41 38.82
N ALA A 47 1.04 -29.36 37.89
CA ALA A 47 0.86 -29.11 36.46
C ALA A 47 -0.60 -28.83 36.06
N ALA A 48 -1.58 -29.12 36.94
CA ALA A 48 -3.00 -28.95 36.65
C ALA A 48 -3.42 -27.51 36.26
N PRO A 49 -2.81 -26.42 36.79
CA PRO A 49 -3.09 -25.06 36.34
C PRO A 49 -2.76 -24.80 34.86
N ALA A 50 -1.79 -25.50 34.26
CA ALA A 50 -1.44 -25.32 32.85
C ALA A 50 -2.59 -25.70 31.90
N MET A 51 -3.52 -26.55 32.36
CA MET A 51 -4.73 -26.92 31.61
C MET A 51 -5.72 -25.76 31.44
N VAL A 52 -5.71 -24.80 32.37
CA VAL A 52 -6.55 -23.58 32.30
C VAL A 52 -5.93 -22.57 31.33
N TRP A 53 -4.61 -22.55 31.20
CA TRP A 53 -3.87 -21.61 30.36
C TRP A 53 -3.76 -22.06 28.90
N PHE A 54 -3.69 -23.36 28.65
CA PHE A 54 -3.56 -23.93 27.30
C PHE A 54 -4.63 -23.42 26.30
N PRO A 55 -5.93 -23.30 26.68
CA PRO A 55 -6.96 -22.76 25.79
C PRO A 55 -6.90 -21.24 25.56
N VAL A 56 -6.18 -20.47 26.38
CA VAL A 56 -6.06 -19.00 26.22
C VAL A 56 -5.36 -18.65 24.90
N PHE A 57 -4.39 -19.46 24.48
CA PHE A 57 -3.72 -19.32 23.18
C PHE A 57 -4.67 -19.54 22.00
N PHE A 58 -5.86 -20.13 22.22
CA PHE A 58 -6.92 -20.32 21.23
C PHE A 58 -7.75 -19.06 20.95
N ALA A 59 -7.77 -18.12 21.89
CA ALA A 59 -8.60 -16.92 21.78
C ALA A 59 -8.18 -16.04 20.58
N GLY A 60 -6.88 -15.93 20.31
CA GLY A 60 -6.33 -15.12 19.22
C GLY A 60 -6.85 -15.54 17.83
N PRO A 61 -6.62 -16.80 17.38
CA PRO A 61 -7.11 -17.29 16.11
C PRO A 61 -8.64 -17.23 15.96
N ALA A 62 -9.39 -17.54 17.03
CA ALA A 62 -10.85 -17.50 17.02
C ALA A 62 -11.38 -16.07 16.80
N LEU A 63 -10.78 -15.07 17.45
CA LEU A 63 -11.13 -13.66 17.30
C LEU A 63 -10.68 -13.06 15.97
N LEU A 64 -9.69 -13.65 15.30
CA LEU A 64 -9.19 -13.16 14.02
C LEU A 64 -10.01 -13.68 12.83
N ILE A 65 -10.55 -14.91 12.93
CA ILE A 65 -11.33 -15.57 11.87
C ILE A 65 -12.82 -15.21 11.92
N HIS A 66 -13.38 -15.03 13.13
CA HIS A 66 -14.81 -14.79 13.32
C HIS A 66 -15.12 -13.33 13.72
N SER A 67 -16.38 -12.93 13.60
CA SER A 67 -16.87 -11.64 14.12
C SER A 67 -16.62 -11.52 15.63
N LEU A 68 -16.62 -10.29 16.18
CA LEU A 68 -16.30 -10.04 17.60
C LEU A 68 -17.15 -10.89 18.55
N SER A 69 -18.45 -11.01 18.29
CA SER A 69 -19.39 -11.80 19.10
C SER A 69 -19.17 -13.31 19.02
N VAL A 70 -18.86 -13.84 17.83
CA VAL A 70 -18.61 -15.27 17.65
C VAL A 70 -17.23 -15.65 18.17
N GLY A 71 -16.22 -14.79 18.01
CA GLY A 71 -14.88 -15.04 18.55
C GLY A 71 -14.85 -15.03 20.07
N THR A 72 -15.57 -14.11 20.73
CA THR A 72 -15.64 -14.07 22.21
C THR A 72 -16.37 -15.27 22.80
N THR A 73 -17.43 -15.75 22.14
CA THR A 73 -18.15 -16.97 22.58
C THR A 73 -17.26 -18.21 22.49
N TRP A 74 -16.51 -18.37 21.40
CA TRP A 74 -15.53 -19.47 21.28
C TRP A 74 -14.40 -19.37 22.30
N ALA A 75 -13.86 -18.17 22.54
CA ALA A 75 -12.82 -17.96 23.56
C ALA A 75 -13.34 -18.28 24.97
N ALA A 76 -14.56 -17.85 25.31
CA ALA A 76 -15.19 -18.16 26.58
C ALA A 76 -15.44 -19.67 26.76
N ALA A 77 -15.91 -20.35 25.70
CA ALA A 77 -16.10 -21.79 25.71
C ALA A 77 -14.77 -22.55 25.92
N ALA A 78 -13.68 -22.07 25.31
CA ALA A 78 -12.35 -22.66 25.48
C ALA A 78 -11.82 -22.52 26.91
N VAL A 79 -11.99 -21.33 27.53
CA VAL A 79 -11.63 -21.12 28.94
C VAL A 79 -12.47 -22.00 29.85
N ALA A 80 -13.79 -22.06 29.64
CA ALA A 80 -14.69 -22.91 30.43
C ALA A 80 -14.30 -24.40 30.33
N ALA A 81 -13.96 -24.89 29.14
CA ALA A 81 -13.49 -26.26 28.94
C ALA A 81 -12.19 -26.54 29.71
N GLY A 82 -11.23 -25.61 29.70
CA GLY A 82 -10.00 -25.70 30.49
C GLY A 82 -10.28 -25.74 32.00
N SER A 83 -11.18 -24.88 32.49
CA SER A 83 -11.59 -24.86 33.90
C SER A 83 -12.27 -26.15 34.33
N VAL A 84 -13.14 -26.73 33.49
CA VAL A 84 -13.79 -28.03 33.75
C VAL A 84 -12.76 -29.16 33.78
N ALA A 85 -11.83 -29.20 32.81
CA ALA A 85 -10.78 -30.21 32.78
C ALA A 85 -9.90 -30.16 34.04
N ALA A 86 -9.54 -28.95 34.47
CA ALA A 86 -8.74 -28.73 35.68
C ALA A 86 -9.52 -29.08 36.96
N ALA A 87 -10.84 -28.87 37.00
CA ALA A 87 -11.70 -29.30 38.10
C ALA A 87 -11.78 -30.83 38.20
N VAL A 88 -11.90 -31.53 37.07
CA VAL A 88 -11.84 -33.00 37.00
C VAL A 88 -10.47 -33.52 37.46
N GLY A 89 -9.41 -32.73 37.31
CA GLY A 89 -8.07 -32.98 37.83
C GLY A 89 -7.91 -32.78 39.35
N GLY A 90 -8.97 -32.35 40.05
CA GLY A 90 -8.97 -32.25 41.52
C GLY A 90 -8.47 -30.91 42.08
N LEU A 91 -8.39 -29.85 41.27
CA LEU A 91 -8.01 -28.53 41.76
C LEU A 91 -9.06 -27.95 42.74
N PRO A 92 -8.61 -27.29 43.82
CA PRO A 92 -9.52 -26.62 44.75
C PRO A 92 -10.25 -25.46 44.08
N ALA A 93 -11.51 -25.25 44.47
CA ALA A 93 -12.40 -24.24 43.87
C ALA A 93 -11.81 -22.82 43.88
N ASN A 94 -11.11 -22.40 44.94
CA ASN A 94 -10.49 -21.07 45.01
C ASN A 94 -9.43 -20.83 43.93
N THR A 95 -8.70 -21.88 43.55
CA THR A 95 -7.60 -21.82 42.60
C THR A 95 -8.17 -21.86 41.19
N LEU A 96 -9.21 -22.65 40.95
CA LEU A 96 -9.97 -22.63 39.69
C LEU A 96 -10.54 -21.26 39.40
N VAL A 97 -11.18 -20.61 40.37
CA VAL A 97 -11.76 -19.26 40.19
C VAL A 97 -10.66 -18.25 39.87
N ARG A 98 -9.58 -18.21 40.66
CA ARG A 98 -8.44 -17.30 40.43
C ARG A 98 -7.82 -17.50 39.04
N MET A 99 -7.56 -18.74 38.65
CA MET A 99 -6.94 -19.05 37.35
C MET A 99 -7.88 -18.76 36.18
N SER A 100 -9.18 -19.04 36.32
CA SER A 100 -10.17 -18.74 35.28
C SER A 100 -10.31 -17.23 35.05
N LEU A 101 -10.32 -16.43 36.13
CA LEU A 101 -10.35 -14.97 36.03
C LEU A 101 -9.12 -14.43 35.29
N LEU A 102 -7.93 -14.91 35.63
CA LEU A 102 -6.71 -14.50 34.94
C LEU A 102 -6.68 -15.00 33.48
N ALA A 103 -7.20 -16.20 33.20
CA ALA A 103 -7.33 -16.73 31.84
C ALA A 103 -8.24 -15.87 30.97
N VAL A 104 -9.37 -15.40 31.50
CA VAL A 104 -10.26 -14.44 30.80
C VAL A 104 -9.53 -13.12 30.53
N LEU A 105 -8.79 -12.59 31.51
CA LEU A 105 -8.02 -11.36 31.34
C LEU A 105 -6.97 -11.49 30.22
N TRP A 106 -6.19 -12.57 30.23
CA TRP A 106 -5.18 -12.83 29.20
C TRP A 106 -5.79 -13.11 27.83
N ALA A 107 -6.88 -13.88 27.76
CA ALA A 107 -7.60 -14.13 26.52
C ALA A 107 -8.12 -12.82 25.90
N SER A 108 -8.60 -11.90 26.74
CA SER A 108 -9.04 -10.56 26.33
C SER A 108 -7.86 -9.73 25.84
N PHE A 109 -6.74 -9.73 26.55
CA PHE A 109 -5.51 -9.02 26.16
C PHE A 109 -4.99 -9.51 24.80
N PHE A 110 -4.78 -10.82 24.64
CA PHE A 110 -4.33 -11.39 23.36
C PHE A 110 -5.34 -11.12 22.25
N GLY A 111 -6.63 -11.30 22.53
CA GLY A 111 -7.71 -11.00 21.59
C GLY A 111 -7.67 -9.56 21.08
N PHE A 112 -7.48 -8.60 21.99
CA PHE A 112 -7.32 -7.20 21.66
C PHE A 112 -6.06 -6.96 20.82
N THR A 113 -4.90 -7.48 21.22
CA THR A 113 -3.63 -7.33 20.48
C THR A 113 -3.70 -7.91 19.07
N TYR A 114 -4.29 -9.10 18.88
CA TYR A 114 -4.45 -9.69 17.56
C TYR A 114 -5.38 -8.86 16.66
N ARG A 115 -6.47 -8.34 17.23
CA ARG A 115 -7.42 -7.49 16.52
C ARG A 115 -6.83 -6.14 16.13
N THR A 116 -6.14 -5.46 17.04
CA THR A 116 -5.48 -4.18 16.75
C THR A 116 -4.38 -4.35 15.72
N SER A 117 -3.57 -5.41 15.82
CA SER A 117 -2.55 -5.73 14.81
C SER A 117 -3.15 -5.97 13.43
N ALA A 118 -4.21 -6.79 13.33
CA ALA A 118 -4.90 -7.05 12.07
C ALA A 118 -5.57 -5.79 11.50
N TRP A 119 -6.15 -4.95 12.36
CA TRP A 119 -6.70 -3.65 11.98
C TRP A 119 -5.60 -2.71 11.45
N SER A 120 -4.45 -2.60 12.11
CA SER A 120 -3.34 -1.76 11.65
C SER A 120 -2.85 -2.19 10.26
N LEU A 121 -2.76 -3.49 10.01
CA LEU A 121 -2.39 -4.01 8.69
C LEU A 121 -3.42 -3.65 7.61
N ARG A 122 -4.72 -3.67 7.93
CA ARG A 122 -5.77 -3.18 7.02
C ARG A 122 -5.65 -1.69 6.75
N VAL A 123 -5.36 -0.88 7.77
CA VAL A 123 -5.19 0.57 7.63
C VAL A 123 -3.99 0.90 6.75
N VAL A 124 -2.87 0.20 6.92
CA VAL A 124 -1.68 0.36 6.07
C VAL A 124 -2.00 0.02 4.62
N ASP A 125 -2.73 -1.07 4.38
CA ASP A 125 -3.13 -1.48 3.02
C ASP A 125 -4.03 -0.45 2.33
N GLU A 126 -5.04 0.04 3.06
CA GLU A 126 -5.94 1.09 2.57
C GLU A 126 -5.19 2.40 2.29
N LEU A 127 -4.21 2.74 3.15
CA LEU A 127 -3.38 3.93 2.97
C LEU A 127 -2.53 3.82 1.70
N GLU A 128 -1.96 2.65 1.42
CA GLU A 128 -1.15 2.44 0.22
C GLU A 128 -2.01 2.52 -1.06
N ALA A 129 -3.19 1.90 -1.05
CA ALA A 129 -4.16 2.02 -2.15
C ALA A 129 -4.60 3.48 -2.36
N SER A 130 -4.81 4.24 -1.27
CA SER A 130 -5.15 5.66 -1.34
C SER A 130 -4.00 6.50 -1.91
N ARG A 131 -2.75 6.21 -1.51
CA ARG A 131 -1.54 6.88 -2.04
C ARG A 131 -1.38 6.64 -3.53
N GLU A 132 -1.57 5.41 -4.00
CA GLU A 132 -1.53 5.09 -5.43
C GLU A 132 -2.61 5.87 -6.19
N THR A 133 -3.82 5.92 -5.66
CA THR A 133 -4.93 6.68 -6.26
C THR A 133 -4.61 8.19 -6.31
N ARG A 134 -4.07 8.76 -5.23
CA ARG A 134 -3.65 10.17 -5.18
C ARG A 134 -2.52 10.48 -6.16
N ALA A 135 -1.53 9.60 -6.29
CA ALA A 135 -0.44 9.77 -7.24
C ALA A 135 -0.97 9.80 -8.69
N ARG A 136 -1.89 8.89 -9.04
CA ARG A 136 -2.55 8.88 -10.36
C ARG A 136 -3.37 10.15 -10.60
N LEU A 137 -4.10 10.63 -9.59
CA LEU A 137 -4.87 11.86 -9.68
C LEU A 137 -3.96 13.08 -9.87
N ALA A 138 -2.87 13.19 -9.10
CA ALA A 138 -1.91 14.28 -9.23
C ALA A 138 -1.31 14.34 -10.64
N VAL A 139 -0.95 13.20 -11.23
CA VAL A 139 -0.48 13.14 -12.63
C VAL A 139 -1.56 13.58 -13.61
N ALA A 140 -2.82 13.19 -13.40
CA ALA A 140 -3.93 13.60 -14.27
C ALA A 140 -4.24 15.11 -14.16
N GLU A 141 -4.23 15.65 -12.95
CA GLU A 141 -4.39 17.08 -12.69
C GLU A 141 -3.27 17.90 -13.34
N GLU A 142 -2.03 17.41 -13.26
CA GLU A 142 -0.88 18.03 -13.91
C GLU A 142 -1.05 18.08 -15.43
N ARG A 143 -1.50 16.97 -16.05
CA ARG A 143 -1.77 16.92 -17.49
C ARG A 143 -2.88 17.87 -17.91
N LEU A 144 -3.92 18.02 -17.09
CA LEU A 144 -5.02 18.96 -17.34
C LEU A 144 -4.56 20.41 -17.21
N ARG A 145 -3.75 20.71 -16.17
CA ARG A 145 -3.14 22.04 -16.00
C ARG A 145 -2.27 22.37 -17.20
N PHE A 146 -1.36 21.48 -17.57
CA PHE A 146 -0.50 21.62 -18.73
C PHE A 146 -1.30 21.86 -20.02
N GLY A 147 -2.35 21.07 -20.27
CA GLY A 147 -3.22 21.25 -21.43
C GLY A 147 -3.90 22.62 -21.47
N ARG A 148 -4.32 23.14 -20.30
CA ARG A 148 -4.91 24.48 -20.18
C ARG A 148 -3.86 25.56 -20.46
N ASP A 149 -2.69 25.48 -19.84
CA ASP A 149 -1.62 26.46 -20.02
C ASP A 149 -1.16 26.49 -21.49
N MET A 150 -1.05 25.32 -22.14
CA MET A 150 -0.80 25.22 -23.58
C MET A 150 -1.91 25.86 -24.40
N HIS A 151 -3.18 25.58 -24.07
CA HIS A 151 -4.32 26.13 -24.80
C HIS A 151 -4.40 27.65 -24.67
N ASP A 152 -4.13 28.21 -23.50
CA ASP A 152 -4.20 29.66 -23.27
C ASP A 152 -3.11 30.41 -24.05
N VAL A 153 -1.86 29.90 -24.01
CA VAL A 153 -0.75 30.48 -24.77
C VAL A 153 -1.00 30.40 -26.28
N LEU A 154 -1.41 29.22 -26.78
CA LEU A 154 -1.69 29.03 -28.19
C LEU A 154 -2.91 29.82 -28.66
N GLY A 155 -4.00 29.80 -27.89
CA GLY A 155 -5.24 30.49 -28.19
C GLY A 155 -5.04 31.99 -28.33
N ARG A 156 -4.27 32.60 -27.42
CA ARG A 156 -3.91 34.02 -27.49
C ARG A 156 -3.13 34.35 -28.76
N ASN A 157 -2.06 33.61 -29.06
CA ASN A 157 -1.21 33.91 -30.21
C ASN A 157 -1.92 33.65 -31.54
N LEU A 158 -2.74 32.59 -31.63
CA LEU A 158 -3.57 32.30 -32.80
C LEU A 158 -4.62 33.40 -33.04
N SER A 159 -5.21 33.95 -31.98
CA SER A 159 -6.15 35.08 -32.10
C SER A 159 -5.47 36.34 -32.67
N VAL A 160 -4.24 36.64 -32.22
CA VAL A 160 -3.46 37.77 -32.74
C VAL A 160 -3.07 37.55 -34.20
N ILE A 161 -2.65 36.32 -34.55
CA ILE A 161 -2.34 35.94 -35.94
C ILE A 161 -3.58 36.16 -36.82
N ALA A 162 -4.75 35.66 -36.42
CA ALA A 162 -5.99 35.81 -37.17
C ALA A 162 -6.34 37.29 -37.42
N LEU A 163 -6.30 38.13 -36.37
CA LEU A 163 -6.58 39.56 -36.48
C LEU A 163 -5.59 40.30 -37.39
N LYS A 164 -4.28 40.01 -37.27
CA LYS A 164 -3.26 40.63 -38.13
C LYS A 164 -3.34 40.15 -39.57
N SER A 165 -3.64 38.88 -39.82
CA SER A 165 -3.88 38.35 -41.15
C SER A 165 -5.12 38.98 -41.81
N GLU A 166 -6.18 39.21 -41.04
CA GLU A 166 -7.37 39.93 -41.53
C GLU A 166 -7.02 41.38 -41.92
N LEU A 167 -6.30 42.10 -41.05
CA LEU A 167 -5.83 43.46 -41.34
C LEU A 167 -4.93 43.51 -42.57
N ALA A 168 -3.98 42.58 -42.69
CA ALA A 168 -3.11 42.48 -43.87
C ALA A 168 -3.92 42.28 -45.15
N ALA A 169 -4.92 41.40 -45.13
CA ALA A 169 -5.81 41.18 -46.28
C ALA A 169 -6.65 42.42 -46.63
N GLN A 170 -7.08 43.21 -45.63
CA GLN A 170 -7.77 44.47 -45.87
C GLN A 170 -6.85 45.55 -46.48
N LEU A 171 -5.61 45.68 -45.97
CA LEU A 171 -4.61 46.63 -46.47
C LEU A 171 -4.15 46.27 -47.90
N ALA A 172 -3.93 44.98 -48.18
CA ALA A 172 -3.55 44.50 -49.51
C ALA A 172 -4.65 44.84 -50.55
N ARG A 173 -5.93 44.64 -50.18
CA ARG A 173 -7.07 45.02 -51.03
C ARG A 173 -7.14 46.53 -51.31
N ARG A 174 -6.58 47.35 -50.42
CA ARG A 174 -6.51 48.82 -50.58
C ARG A 174 -5.21 49.29 -51.27
N GLY A 175 -4.32 48.37 -51.66
CA GLY A 175 -3.04 48.71 -52.28
C GLY A 175 -2.05 49.40 -51.32
N ALA A 176 -2.20 49.21 -50.01
CA ALA A 176 -1.31 49.81 -49.02
C ALA A 176 -0.08 48.92 -48.76
N ASP A 177 1.12 49.50 -48.86
CA ASP A 177 2.40 48.78 -48.67
C ASP A 177 2.52 48.13 -47.27
N ALA A 178 1.85 48.72 -46.26
CA ALA A 178 1.82 48.22 -44.88
C ALA A 178 1.23 46.79 -44.74
N ALA A 179 0.61 46.23 -45.79
CA ALA A 179 0.15 44.83 -45.81
C ALA A 179 1.32 43.84 -45.65
N VAL A 180 2.48 44.14 -46.26
CA VAL A 180 3.68 43.30 -46.16
C VAL A 180 4.20 43.28 -44.72
N ASP A 181 4.25 44.44 -44.07
CA ASP A 181 4.70 44.57 -42.68
C ASP A 181 3.83 43.76 -41.72
N GLN A 182 2.50 43.75 -41.92
CA GLN A 182 1.61 42.93 -41.10
C GLN A 182 1.86 41.42 -41.29
N MET A 183 2.17 40.97 -42.51
CA MET A 183 2.48 39.56 -42.76
C MET A 183 3.84 39.14 -42.21
N ILE A 184 4.85 40.01 -42.23
CA ILE A 184 6.14 39.78 -41.55
C ILE A 184 5.91 39.60 -40.04
N GLU A 185 5.05 40.42 -39.45
CA GLU A 185 4.72 40.32 -38.03
C GLU A 185 3.96 39.03 -37.69
N VAL A 186 3.06 38.57 -38.56
CA VAL A 186 2.41 37.26 -38.44
C VAL A 186 3.44 36.12 -38.47
N GLU A 187 4.40 36.14 -39.41
CA GLU A 187 5.47 35.14 -39.47
C GLU A 187 6.29 35.14 -38.17
N ARG A 188 6.65 36.33 -37.68
CA ARG A 188 7.41 36.50 -36.44
C ARG A 188 6.70 35.86 -35.25
N ILE A 189 5.42 36.17 -35.05
CA ILE A 189 4.60 35.65 -33.95
C ILE A 189 4.42 34.13 -34.06
N ALA A 190 4.21 33.61 -35.27
CA ALA A 190 4.07 32.18 -35.50
C ALA A 190 5.37 31.41 -35.16
N ARG A 191 6.53 31.92 -35.60
CA ARG A 191 7.85 31.34 -35.28
C ARG A 191 8.19 31.45 -33.79
N GLU A 192 7.83 32.55 -33.14
CA GLU A 192 8.00 32.72 -31.70
C GLU A 192 7.14 31.73 -30.91
N SER A 193 5.85 31.59 -31.26
CA SER A 193 4.93 30.64 -30.64
C SER A 193 5.40 29.18 -30.80
N GLN A 194 5.93 28.81 -31.97
CA GLN A 194 6.52 27.48 -32.17
C GLN A 194 7.76 27.25 -31.30
N ARG A 195 8.61 28.27 -31.12
CA ARG A 195 9.79 28.18 -30.25
C ARG A 195 9.37 28.03 -28.79
N GLU A 196 8.39 28.82 -28.33
CA GLU A 196 7.84 28.75 -26.97
C GLU A 196 7.23 27.38 -26.68
N MET A 197 6.40 26.84 -27.59
CA MET A 197 5.86 25.48 -27.48
C MET A 197 6.97 24.42 -27.40
N ARG A 198 8.00 24.51 -28.24
CA ARG A 198 9.13 23.57 -28.22
C ARG A 198 9.94 23.66 -26.93
N ALA A 199 10.12 24.86 -26.39
CA ALA A 199 10.82 25.06 -25.12
C ALA A 199 10.05 24.45 -23.95
N VAL A 200 8.72 24.66 -23.90
CA VAL A 200 7.83 24.08 -22.89
C VAL A 200 7.81 22.54 -22.98
N LEU A 201 7.72 21.98 -24.19
CA LEU A 201 7.77 20.53 -24.39
C LEU A 201 9.14 19.92 -24.03
N ARG A 202 10.24 20.63 -24.28
CA ARG A 202 11.58 20.20 -23.87
C ARG A 202 11.76 20.22 -22.36
N GLY A 203 11.30 21.26 -21.67
CA GLY A 203 11.31 21.32 -20.21
C GLY A 203 10.50 20.19 -19.54
N TYR A 204 9.50 19.64 -20.23
CA TYR A 204 8.72 18.47 -19.78
C TYR A 204 9.37 17.11 -20.12
N ARG A 205 10.31 17.09 -21.08
CA ARG A 205 11.03 15.89 -21.55
C ARG A 205 12.41 15.73 -20.90
N ASP A 206 13.05 16.85 -20.53
CA ASP A 206 14.33 16.92 -19.81
C ASP A 206 14.31 16.28 -18.40
N ALA A 207 13.12 15.95 -17.87
CA ALA A 207 12.99 15.28 -16.57
C ALA A 207 12.86 13.74 -16.67
N ASP A 208 12.94 13.15 -17.87
CA ASP A 208 12.92 11.69 -18.04
C ASP A 208 14.31 11.18 -18.48
N LEU A 209 15.17 10.91 -17.50
CA LEU A 209 16.50 10.33 -17.68
C LEU A 209 16.49 9.07 -18.58
N PHE A 210 15.41 8.29 -18.56
CA PHE A 210 15.29 7.10 -19.41
C PHE A 210 15.07 7.47 -20.88
N ALA A 211 14.29 8.53 -21.16
CA ALA A 211 14.10 9.04 -22.52
C ALA A 211 15.40 9.63 -23.09
N GLU A 212 16.18 10.35 -22.27
CA GLU A 212 17.49 10.88 -22.66
C GLU A 212 18.54 9.78 -22.88
N LEU A 213 18.58 8.76 -22.01
CA LEU A 213 19.46 7.59 -22.19
C LEU A 213 19.09 6.80 -23.45
N ALA A 214 17.80 6.63 -23.76
CA ALA A 214 17.35 5.98 -24.97
C ALA A 214 17.72 6.79 -26.23
N GLY A 215 17.60 8.12 -26.17
CA GLY A 215 18.02 9.03 -27.25
C GLY A 215 19.53 8.97 -27.50
N ALA A 216 20.34 9.07 -26.43
CA ALA A 216 21.80 8.99 -26.50
C ALA A 216 22.26 7.64 -27.08
N ARG A 217 21.65 6.53 -26.66
CA ARG A 217 21.90 5.20 -27.21
C ARG A 217 21.63 5.15 -28.72
N GLY A 218 20.49 5.68 -29.17
CA GLY A 218 20.13 5.71 -30.59
C GLY A 218 21.13 6.50 -31.44
N VAL A 219 21.66 7.61 -30.94
CA VAL A 219 22.70 8.40 -31.64
C VAL A 219 24.03 7.64 -31.71
N LEU A 220 24.44 6.97 -30.64
CA LEU A 220 25.67 6.18 -30.60
C LEU A 220 25.60 4.95 -31.53
N GLU A 221 24.47 4.25 -31.55
CA GLU A 221 24.26 3.11 -32.45
C GLU A 221 24.21 3.55 -33.92
N ALA A 222 23.58 4.70 -34.22
CA ALA A 222 23.59 5.26 -35.58
C ALA A 222 25.00 5.67 -36.05
N ALA A 223 25.89 6.01 -35.11
CA ALA A 223 27.30 6.26 -35.37
C ALA A 223 28.15 4.96 -35.43
N GLY A 224 27.51 3.78 -35.37
CA GLY A 224 28.17 2.47 -35.41
C GLY A 224 28.83 2.07 -34.09
N THR A 225 28.48 2.71 -32.97
CA THR A 225 29.04 2.42 -31.65
C THR A 225 28.05 1.58 -30.84
N GLU A 226 28.49 0.43 -30.35
CA GLU A 226 27.66 -0.44 -29.51
C GLU A 226 27.50 0.19 -28.12
N CYS A 227 26.25 0.49 -27.73
CA CYS A 227 25.94 1.18 -26.48
C CYS A 227 25.04 0.30 -25.60
N ARG A 228 25.51 -0.01 -24.39
CA ARG A 228 24.78 -0.77 -23.36
C ARG A 228 24.48 0.11 -22.16
N VAL A 229 23.21 0.14 -21.75
CA VAL A 229 22.76 0.84 -20.52
C VAL A 229 22.45 -0.22 -19.46
N GLU A 230 23.19 -0.20 -18.36
CA GLU A 230 22.97 -1.10 -17.22
C GLU A 230 22.37 -0.31 -16.05
N PRO A 231 21.23 -0.74 -15.47
CA PRO A 231 20.69 -0.12 -14.27
C PRO A 231 21.61 -0.40 -13.09
N VAL A 232 22.21 0.65 -12.54
CA VAL A 232 23.09 0.57 -11.37
C VAL A 232 22.27 0.78 -10.10
N ASP A 233 22.42 -0.12 -9.12
CA ASP A 233 21.93 0.11 -7.76
C ASP A 233 22.69 1.31 -7.16
N PRO A 234 22.02 2.42 -6.80
CA PRO A 234 22.66 3.63 -6.28
C PRO A 234 23.58 3.35 -5.08
N ARG A 235 23.27 2.31 -4.30
CA ARG A 235 24.05 1.90 -3.11
C ARG A 235 25.41 1.28 -3.44
N ARG A 236 25.66 0.99 -4.72
CA ARG A 236 26.91 0.38 -5.21
C ARG A 236 27.78 1.36 -6.00
N MET A 237 27.41 2.64 -6.11
CA MET A 237 28.25 3.65 -6.77
C MET A 237 29.39 4.12 -5.86
N PRO A 238 30.66 4.05 -6.32
CA PRO A 238 31.78 4.64 -5.59
C PRO A 238 31.62 6.17 -5.56
N GLY A 239 31.50 6.75 -4.37
CA GLY A 239 31.36 8.20 -4.18
C GLY A 239 29.93 8.72 -3.97
N PHE A 240 28.93 7.84 -3.83
CA PHE A 240 27.59 8.23 -3.40
C PHE A 240 27.62 8.58 -1.90
N SER A 241 28.11 9.79 -1.59
CA SER A 241 28.18 10.34 -0.23
C SER A 241 26.78 10.52 0.36
N ASP A 242 26.69 10.34 1.68
CA ASP A 242 25.49 10.41 2.55
C ASP A 242 24.60 11.67 2.35
N ALA A 243 25.09 12.68 1.61
CA ALA A 243 24.38 13.91 1.29
C ALA A 243 23.11 13.70 0.43
N VAL A 244 23.04 12.68 -0.43
CA VAL A 244 21.83 12.42 -1.25
C VAL A 244 20.81 11.55 -0.50
N GLY A 245 21.26 10.75 0.47
CA GLY A 245 20.39 9.97 1.34
C GLY A 245 19.51 10.83 2.25
N ALA A 246 20.00 12.01 2.64
CA ALA A 246 19.25 12.98 3.45
C ALA A 246 18.25 13.84 2.65
N ALA A 247 18.39 13.93 1.32
CA ALA A 247 17.50 14.71 0.46
C ALA A 247 16.25 13.94 -0.02
N LEU A 248 16.24 12.61 0.16
CA LEU A 248 15.16 11.71 -0.27
C LEU A 248 14.45 10.99 0.91
N GLY A 249 14.73 11.40 2.14
CA GLY A 249 14.12 10.88 3.38
C GLY A 249 13.17 11.86 4.03
#